data_AF-D8SBH3-F1
#
_entry.id   AF-D8SBH3-F1
#
_cell.length_a   1.000
_cell.length_b   1.000
_cell.length_c   1.000
_cell.angle_alpha   90.00
_cell.angle_beta   90.00
_cell.angle_gamma   90.00
#
_symmetry.space_group_name_H-M   'P 1'
#
loop_
_entity.id
_entity.type
_entity.pdbx_description
1 polymer ?
#
loop_
_entity_poly.entity_id
_entity_poly.type
_entity_poly.pdbx_seq_one_letter_code
_entity_poly.pdbx_strand_id
1 'polypeptide(L)'
;FAAIIPGDSLAELVVTRGITNFFSLYNTLLIVRIICTWFPDAPRAIVNPISTVTDPYLNLFRGLIPPLGGTLDFSPILAFLLLDAFGNAATALPAELPKPEAGISAAAASRRNWRQR
;
A
#
# COMPACT_ATOMS: atom_id res chain seq x y z
N PHE A 1 35.68 -1.19 7.63
CA PHE A 1 34.28 -1.53 7.92
C PHE A 1 33.40 -0.45 7.31
N ALA A 2 32.81 -0.73 6.14
CA ALA A 2 31.97 0.22 5.43
C ALA A 2 30.69 0.45 6.21
N ALA A 3 30.40 1.71 6.53
CA ALA A 3 29.11 2.10 7.10
C ALA A 3 28.02 1.74 6.08
N ILE A 4 27.11 0.86 6.48
CA ILE A 4 25.82 0.66 5.83
C ILE A 4 25.08 1.99 6.04
N ILE A 5 25.25 2.92 5.11
CA ILE A 5 24.37 4.08 4.98
C ILE A 5 23.17 3.58 4.18
N PRO A 6 21.96 3.52 4.76
CA PRO A 6 20.75 3.20 4.02
C PRO A 6 20.56 4.27 2.93
N GLY A 7 20.53 3.87 1.67
CA GLY A 7 20.21 4.74 0.53
C GLY A 7 21.17 4.69 -0.67
N ASP A 8 22.46 4.33 -0.48
CA ASP A 8 23.48 4.46 -1.55
C ASP A 8 23.93 3.12 -2.17
N SER A 9 23.54 1.98 -1.58
CA SER A 9 23.96 0.69 -2.12
C SER A 9 23.18 0.35 -3.39
N LEU A 10 23.88 0.09 -4.50
CA LEU A 10 23.25 -0.43 -5.74
C LEU A 10 22.40 -1.68 -5.46
N ALA A 11 22.82 -2.51 -4.50
CA ALA A 11 22.05 -3.65 -4.02
C ALA A 11 20.70 -3.22 -3.41
N GLU A 12 20.67 -2.17 -2.60
CA GLU A 12 19.45 -1.64 -1.99
C GLU A 12 18.50 -1.07 -3.05
N LEU A 13 19.01 -0.35 -4.05
CA LEU A 13 18.21 0.16 -5.15
C LEU A 13 17.58 -0.97 -5.97
N VAL A 14 18.37 -1.99 -6.32
CA VAL A 14 17.89 -3.15 -7.10
C VAL A 14 16.86 -3.94 -6.31
N VAL A 15 17.10 -4.18 -5.01
CA VAL A 15 16.16 -4.90 -4.14
C VAL A 15 14.87 -4.10 -3.98
N THR A 16 14.95 -2.81 -3.65
CA THR A 16 13.77 -1.96 -3.45
C THR A 16 12.95 -1.83 -4.73
N ARG A 17 13.61 -1.62 -5.87
CA ARG A 17 12.92 -1.54 -7.18
C ARG A 17 12.36 -2.90 -7.59
N GLY A 18 13.10 -3.98 -7.37
CA GLY A 18 12.66 -5.35 -7.68
C GLY A 18 11.40 -5.72 -6.92
N ILE A 19 11.39 -5.48 -5.60
CA ILE A 19 10.23 -5.74 -4.73
C ILE A 19 9.04 -4.86 -5.14
N THR A 20 9.25 -3.56 -5.32
CA THR A 20 8.18 -2.64 -5.72
C THR A 20 7.57 -3.02 -7.07
N ASN A 21 8.42 -3.37 -8.04
CA ASN A 21 7.97 -3.81 -9.36
C ASN A 21 7.23 -5.14 -9.30
N PHE A 22 7.71 -6.10 -8.49
CA PHE A 22 7.03 -7.36 -8.26
C PHE A 22 5.62 -7.14 -7.70
N PHE A 23 5.46 -6.32 -6.66
CA PHE A 23 4.14 -5.99 -6.11
C PHE A 23 3.24 -5.30 -7.14
N SER A 24 3.78 -4.38 -7.95
CA SER A 24 3.03 -3.70 -9.01
C SER A 24 2.52 -4.68 -10.08
N LEU A 25 3.39 -5.59 -10.55
CA LEU A 25 3.03 -6.64 -11.49
C LEU A 25 1.99 -7.60 -10.90
N TYR A 26 2.18 -8.02 -9.65
CA TYR A 26 1.25 -8.90 -8.96
C TYR A 26 -0.13 -8.25 -8.76
N ASN A 27 -0.17 -6.97 -8.39
CA ASN A 27 -1.41 -6.20 -8.31
C ASN A 27 -2.12 -6.12 -9.68
N THR A 28 -1.36 -5.89 -10.75
CA THR A 28 -1.88 -5.89 -12.13
C THR A 28 -2.49 -7.24 -12.49
N LEU A 29 -1.83 -8.36 -12.13
CA LEU A 29 -2.35 -9.72 -12.36
C LEU A 29 -3.66 -9.97 -11.61
N LEU A 30 -3.79 -9.49 -10.37
CA LEU A 30 -5.04 -9.60 -9.61
C LEU A 30 -6.18 -8.81 -10.28
N ILE A 31 -5.92 -7.60 -10.76
CA ILE A 31 -6.91 -6.81 -11.49
C ILE A 31 -7.34 -7.52 -12.78
N VAL A 32 -6.38 -8.04 -13.55
CA VAL A 32 -6.66 -8.82 -14.76
C VAL A 32 -7.51 -10.06 -14.44
N ARG A 33 -7.23 -10.77 -13.34
CA ARG A 33 -8.02 -11.93 -12.91
C ARG A 33 -9.49 -11.56 -12.68
N ILE A 34 -9.78 -10.44 -12.01
CA ILE A 34 -11.17 -9.97 -11.79
C ILE A 34 -11.86 -9.65 -13.12
N ILE A 35 -11.17 -8.96 -14.02
CA ILE A 35 -11.74 -8.63 -15.33
C ILE A 35 -12.03 -9.92 -16.09
N CYS A 36 -11.11 -10.90 -16.05
CA CYS A 36 -11.34 -12.22 -16.65
C CYS A 36 -12.52 -12.96 -16.00
N THR A 37 -12.78 -12.83 -14.69
CA THR A 37 -13.96 -13.46 -14.07
C THR A 37 -15.28 -12.84 -14.51
N TRP A 38 -15.28 -11.62 -15.07
CA TRP A 38 -16.46 -11.00 -15.67
C TRP A 38 -16.76 -11.55 -17.08
N PHE A 39 -15.77 -12.17 -17.73
CA PHE A 39 -15.93 -12.79 -19.05
C PHE A 39 -16.05 -14.32 -18.93
N PRO A 40 -17.24 -14.90 -19.14
CA PRO A 40 -17.47 -16.33 -18.95
C PRO A 40 -16.72 -17.23 -19.96
N ASP A 41 -16.23 -16.68 -21.08
CA ASP A 41 -15.56 -17.42 -22.16
C ASP A 41 -14.10 -16.95 -22.37
N ALA A 42 -13.42 -16.60 -21.28
CA ALA A 42 -12.02 -16.18 -21.35
C ALA A 42 -11.08 -17.33 -21.79
N PRO A 43 -10.08 -17.08 -22.66
CA PRO A 43 -9.17 -18.12 -23.13
C PRO A 43 -8.43 -18.82 -21.99
N ARG A 44 -8.64 -20.14 -21.84
CA ARG A 44 -8.00 -20.96 -20.79
C ARG A 44 -6.48 -20.90 -20.79
N ALA A 45 -5.87 -20.69 -21.97
CA ALA A 45 -4.43 -20.51 -22.11
C ALA A 45 -3.88 -19.30 -21.34
N ILE A 46 -4.70 -18.26 -21.14
CA ILE A 46 -4.34 -17.04 -20.41
C ILE A 46 -4.80 -17.13 -18.96
N VAL A 47 -6.00 -17.66 -18.72
CA VAL A 47 -6.58 -17.74 -17.37
C VAL A 47 -5.87 -18.76 -16.48
N ASN A 48 -5.46 -19.92 -17.01
CA ASN A 48 -4.79 -20.96 -16.24
C ASN A 48 -3.50 -20.48 -15.56
N PRO A 49 -2.52 -19.89 -16.27
CA PRO A 49 -1.29 -19.43 -15.62
C PRO A 49 -1.54 -18.32 -14.60
N ILE A 50 -2.46 -17.40 -14.88
CA ILE A 50 -2.84 -16.33 -13.94
C ILE A 50 -3.45 -16.95 -12.68
N SER A 51 -4.34 -17.93 -12.84
CA SER A 51 -4.98 -18.63 -11.72
C SER A 51 -3.95 -19.33 -10.85
N THR A 52 -3.03 -20.10 -11.44
CA THR A 52 -1.95 -20.78 -10.70
C THR A 52 -1.11 -19.82 -9.86
N VAL A 53 -0.80 -18.63 -10.38
CA VAL A 53 0.01 -17.63 -9.65
C VAL A 53 -0.78 -16.94 -8.54
N THR A 54 -2.07 -16.72 -8.72
CA THR A 54 -2.91 -15.96 -7.78
C THR A 54 -3.71 -16.85 -6.81
N ASP A 55 -3.81 -18.15 -7.07
CA ASP A 55 -4.45 -19.17 -6.22
C ASP A 55 -3.86 -19.31 -4.81
N PRO A 56 -2.54 -19.33 -4.56
CA PRO A 56 -2.03 -19.43 -3.19
C PRO A 56 -2.42 -18.23 -2.32
N TYR A 57 -2.46 -17.03 -2.92
CA TYR A 57 -2.95 -15.83 -2.26
C TYR A 57 -4.45 -15.94 -1.97
N LEU A 58 -5.26 -16.32 -2.96
CA LEU A 58 -6.70 -16.47 -2.75
C LEU A 58 -7.06 -17.59 -1.79
N ASN A 59 -6.33 -18.71 -1.77
CA ASN A 59 -6.53 -19.78 -0.80
C ASN A 59 -6.27 -19.32 0.64
N LEU A 60 -5.37 -18.34 0.85
CA LEU A 60 -5.13 -17.74 2.15
C LEU A 60 -6.35 -16.94 2.65
N PHE A 61 -7.09 -16.30 1.74
CA PHE A 61 -8.28 -15.50 2.07
C PHE A 61 -9.62 -16.25 1.91
N ARG A 62 -9.63 -17.39 1.21
CA ARG A 62 -10.83 -18.23 0.96
C ARG A 62 -11.43 -18.84 2.22
N GLY A 63 -10.68 -18.92 3.31
CA GLY A 63 -11.18 -19.38 4.61
C GLY A 63 -11.90 -18.30 5.43
N LEU A 64 -11.81 -17.02 5.02
CA LEU A 64 -12.33 -15.89 5.79
C LEU A 64 -13.75 -15.46 5.37
N ILE A 65 -14.15 -15.77 4.12
CA ILE A 65 -15.41 -15.26 3.54
C ILE A 65 -16.27 -16.46 3.10
N PRO A 66 -17.50 -16.61 3.62
CA PRO A 66 -18.46 -17.58 3.10
C PRO A 66 -18.63 -17.42 1.59
N PRO A 67 -18.72 -18.50 0.80
CA PRO A 67 -18.79 -18.43 -0.66
C PRO A 67 -20.13 -17.82 -1.12
N LEU A 68 -20.21 -16.49 -1.21
CA LEU A 68 -21.40 -15.74 -1.64
C LEU A 68 -21.60 -15.69 -3.17
N GLY A 69 -21.01 -16.63 -3.91
CA GLY A 69 -21.14 -16.71 -5.37
C GLY A 69 -19.94 -17.43 -5.96
N GLY A 70 -20.14 -18.69 -6.39
CA GLY A 70 -19.12 -19.71 -6.64
C GLY A 70 -17.96 -19.44 -7.60
N THR A 71 -17.73 -18.20 -8.07
CA THR A 71 -16.60 -17.80 -8.94
C THR A 71 -16.19 -16.32 -8.84
N LEU A 72 -16.89 -15.47 -8.07
CA LEU A 72 -16.59 -14.02 -8.00
C LEU A 72 -15.65 -13.73 -6.82
N ASP A 73 -14.35 -13.78 -7.09
CA ASP A 73 -13.31 -13.46 -6.12
C ASP A 73 -13.25 -11.94 -5.87
N PHE A 74 -14.03 -11.43 -4.91
CA PHE A 74 -14.00 -10.02 -4.45
C PHE A 74 -12.78 -9.68 -3.58
N SER A 75 -11.89 -10.65 -3.35
CA SER A 75 -10.67 -10.50 -2.56
C SER A 75 -9.79 -9.30 -2.96
N PRO A 76 -9.70 -8.89 -4.24
CA PRO A 76 -8.88 -7.73 -4.59
C PRO A 76 -9.54 -6.38 -4.26
N ILE A 77 -10.87 -6.31 -4.15
CA ILE A 77 -11.55 -5.09 -3.64
C ILE A 77 -11.17 -4.87 -2.17
N LEU A 78 -11.06 -5.95 -1.39
CA LEU A 78 -10.53 -5.90 -0.03
C LEU A 78 -9.08 -5.42 0.03
N ALA A 79 -8.23 -5.81 -0.94
CA ALA A 79 -6.85 -5.34 -1.01
C ALA A 79 -6.76 -3.82 -1.27
N PHE A 80 -7.58 -3.30 -2.18
CA PHE A 80 -7.69 -1.85 -2.40
C PHE A 80 -8.23 -1.11 -1.18
N LEU A 81 -9.26 -1.65 -0.52
CA LEU A 81 -9.88 -1.04 0.66
C LEU A 81 -8.96 -1.04 1.87
N LEU A 82 -8.16 -2.10 2.05
CA LEU A 82 -7.16 -2.20 3.10
C LEU A 82 -5.98 -1.25 2.84
N LEU A 83 -5.54 -1.12 1.59
CA LEU A 83 -4.48 -0.17 1.21
C LEU A 83 -4.92 1.28 1.43
N ASP A 84 -6.15 1.63 1.04
CA ASP A 84 -6.72 2.96 1.28
C ASP A 84 -6.90 3.24 2.79
N ALA A 85 -7.38 2.25 3.55
CA ALA A 85 -7.49 2.36 5.00
C ALA A 85 -6.12 2.56 5.69
N PHE A 86 -5.08 1.84 5.27
CA PHE A 86 -3.72 2.03 5.79
C PHE A 86 -3.12 3.37 5.37
N GLY A 87 -3.35 3.80 4.12
CA GLY A 87 -2.92 5.12 3.64
C GLY A 87 -3.55 6.26 4.44
N ASN A 88 -4.86 6.17 4.70
CA ASN A 88 -5.61 7.16 5.46
C ASN A 88 -5.28 7.12 6.97
N ALA A 89 -4.95 5.96 7.53
CA ALA A 89 -4.46 5.87 8.90
C ALA A 89 -3.03 6.44 9.06
N ALA A 90 -2.16 6.24 8.07
CA ALA A 90 -0.80 6.78 8.07
C ALA A 90 -0.76 8.30 7.91
N THR A 91 -1.75 8.92 7.27
CA THR A 91 -1.88 10.39 7.21
C THR A 91 -2.49 11.00 8.47
N ALA A 92 -3.20 10.20 9.29
CA ALA A 92 -3.72 10.64 10.59
C ALA A 92 -2.64 10.70 11.68
N LEU A 93 -1.65 9.80 11.66
CA LEU A 93 -0.53 9.78 12.62
C LEU A 93 0.35 11.06 12.65
N PRO A 94 0.72 11.69 11.52
CA PRO A 94 1.50 12.93 11.52
C PRO A 94 0.68 14.20 11.84
N ALA A 95 -0.65 14.12 11.92
CA ALA A 95 -1.49 15.27 12.24
C ALA A 95 -1.37 15.72 13.72
N GLU A 96 -0.77 14.91 14.59
CA GLU A 96 -0.62 15.20 16.02
C GLU A 96 0.76 15.75 16.41
N LEU A 97 1.69 15.96 15.49
CA LEU A 97 2.94 16.63 15.87
C LEU A 97 2.72 18.15 15.96
N PRO A 98 2.73 18.75 17.17
CA PRO A 98 2.67 20.18 17.31
C PRO A 98 3.85 20.80 16.56
N LYS A 99 3.52 21.56 15.52
CA LYS A 99 4.45 22.29 14.68
C LYS A 99 5.37 23.14 15.59
N PRO A 100 6.69 22.89 15.68
CA PRO A 100 7.58 23.56 16.65
C PRO A 100 7.60 25.08 16.54
N GLU A 101 7.19 25.62 15.40
CA GLU A 101 7.12 27.04 15.10
C GLU A 101 5.93 27.80 15.75
N ALA A 102 4.88 27.10 16.20
CA ALA A 102 3.77 27.76 16.91
C ALA A 102 4.18 28.28 18.30
N GLY A 103 5.01 27.52 19.04
CA GLY A 103 5.49 27.91 20.36
C GLY A 103 6.56 29.01 20.34
N ILE A 104 7.45 28.98 19.34
CA ILE A 104 8.59 29.91 19.24
C ILE A 104 8.09 31.31 18.81
N SER A 105 7.13 31.39 17.89
CA SER A 105 6.58 32.66 17.41
C SER A 105 5.75 33.38 18.48
N ALA A 106 4.92 32.64 19.24
CA ALA A 106 4.14 33.21 20.35
C ALA A 106 5.03 33.71 21.51
N ALA A 107 6.08 32.94 21.86
CA ALA A 107 7.05 33.35 22.88
C ALA A 107 7.93 34.53 22.44
N ALA A 108 8.19 34.70 21.15
CA ALA A 108 8.90 35.85 20.59
C ALA A 108 8.01 37.11 20.55
N ALA A 109 6.74 36.96 20.20
CA ALA A 109 5.77 38.06 20.18
C ALA A 109 5.49 38.61 21.59
N SER A 110 5.34 37.74 22.58
CA SER A 110 5.14 38.14 23.99
C SER A 110 6.36 38.88 24.56
N ARG A 111 7.58 38.42 24.25
CA ARG A 111 8.83 39.10 24.68
C ARG A 111 9.02 40.50 24.09
N ARG A 112 8.47 40.77 22.91
CA ARG A 112 8.56 42.10 22.29
C ARG A 112 7.70 43.15 23.02
N ASN A 113 6.57 42.75 23.59
CA ASN A 113 5.61 43.66 24.23
C ASN A 113 6.06 44.16 25.62
N TRP A 114 6.86 43.37 26.34
CA TRP A 114 7.44 43.76 27.64
C TRP A 114 8.59 44.76 27.56
N ARG A 115 9.23 44.89 26.38
CA ARG A 115 10.35 45.84 26.18
C ARG A 115 9.90 47.22 25.71
N GLN A 116 8.60 47.40 25.42
CA GLN A 116 8.02 48.65 24.90
C GLN A 116 7.07 49.32 25.90
N ARG A 117 7.08 48.88 27.16
CA ARG A 117 6.43 49.53 28.30
C ARG A 117 7.50 49.86 29.33
#